data_AF-A0A0K0D0Q1-F1
#
_entry.id   AF-A0A0K0D0Q1-F1
#
_cell.length_a   1.000
_cell.length_b   1.000
_cell.length_c   1.000
_cell.angle_alpha   90.00
_cell.angle_beta   90.00
_cell.angle_gamma   90.00
#
_symmetry.space_group_name_H-M   'P 1'
#
loop_
_entity.id
_entity.type
_entity.pdbx_description
1 polymer ?
#
loop_
_entity_poly.entity_id
_entity_poly.type
_entity_poly.pdbx_seq_one_letter_code
_entity_poly.pdbx_strand_id
1 'polypeptide(L)'
;MSQPIGGGQTREAIDLSNEKILKNKPKAWQPILTASTVIPTVIGVGIVFIPIGVALFLASEGGTGDVYIYYYLENYFQNHRRYVKSRNDKQYLGNLMEVSDCEPYAYNENNIPIAPCGAIANSMFNDTYELYYIKNSAKIRVPVTTDGVLWEVDKERKFKNPPIPPGGDLCDAFKVVN
;
A
#
# COMPACT_ATOMS: atom_id res chain seq x y z
N MET A 1 -22.53 -14.53 74.04
CA MET A 1 -23.39 -15.45 73.29
C MET A 1 -22.75 -15.61 71.91
N SER A 2 -22.13 -16.78 71.70
CA SER A 2 -21.47 -17.20 70.48
C SER A 2 -22.48 -17.65 69.43
N GLN A 3 -22.21 -17.40 68.15
CA GLN A 3 -22.22 -18.37 67.03
C GLN A 3 -21.71 -17.70 65.73
N PRO A 4 -21.24 -18.48 64.74
CA PRO A 4 -19.94 -18.24 64.09
C PRO A 4 -20.02 -17.69 62.65
N ILE A 5 -18.85 -17.27 62.16
CA ILE A 5 -18.57 -16.79 60.80
C ILE A 5 -18.71 -17.98 59.83
N GLY A 6 -19.67 -17.87 58.91
CA GLY A 6 -19.95 -18.87 57.88
C GLY A 6 -18.87 -18.91 56.79
N GLY A 7 -18.22 -20.07 56.71
CA GLY A 7 -17.68 -20.73 55.51
C GLY A 7 -17.17 -19.86 54.36
N GLY A 8 -15.89 -19.50 54.40
CA GLY A 8 -15.14 -19.22 53.18
C GLY A 8 -14.97 -20.51 52.38
N GLN A 9 -15.60 -20.60 51.21
CA GLN A 9 -15.26 -21.64 50.24
C GLN A 9 -13.85 -21.32 49.71
N THR A 10 -12.86 -22.08 50.17
CA THR A 10 -11.55 -22.15 49.51
C THR A 10 -11.78 -22.59 48.06
N ARG A 11 -11.44 -21.72 47.10
CA ARG A 11 -11.35 -22.12 45.69
C ARG A 11 -10.20 -23.13 45.62
N GLU A 12 -10.52 -24.40 45.49
CA GLU A 12 -9.52 -25.41 45.17
C GLU A 12 -8.86 -24.99 43.85
N ALA A 13 -7.53 -24.86 43.87
CA ALA A 13 -6.78 -24.61 42.67
C ALA A 13 -7.03 -25.79 41.71
N ILE A 14 -7.54 -25.50 40.50
CA ILE A 14 -7.72 -26.50 39.47
C ILE A 14 -6.32 -27.01 39.11
N ASP A 15 -5.99 -28.21 39.56
CA ASP A 15 -4.72 -28.86 39.27
C ASP A 15 -4.68 -29.32 37.80
N LEU A 16 -4.28 -28.39 36.93
CA LEU A 16 -4.08 -28.62 35.51
C LEU A 16 -2.86 -29.51 35.21
N SER A 17 -2.09 -29.94 36.21
CA SER A 17 -0.88 -30.76 36.00
C SER A 17 -1.18 -32.11 35.33
N ASN A 18 -2.43 -32.58 35.41
CA ASN A 18 -2.88 -33.83 34.81
C ASN A 18 -3.44 -33.68 33.39
N GLU A 19 -3.51 -32.47 32.84
CA GLU A 19 -3.98 -32.27 31.47
C GLU A 19 -2.98 -32.83 30.44
N LYS A 20 -3.51 -33.61 29.49
CA LYS A 20 -2.73 -34.33 28.46
C LYS A 20 -1.83 -33.41 27.64
N ILE A 21 -2.17 -32.13 27.49
CA ILE A 21 -1.38 -31.16 26.72
C ILE A 21 -0.07 -30.80 27.43
N LEU A 22 -0.08 -30.66 28.76
CA LEU A 22 1.13 -30.36 29.53
C LEU A 22 2.01 -31.61 29.74
N LYS A 23 1.40 -32.80 29.80
CA LYS A 23 2.13 -34.09 29.89
C LYS A 23 2.72 -34.53 28.56
N ASN A 24 2.05 -34.28 27.45
CA ASN A 24 2.52 -34.68 26.13
C ASN A 24 3.56 -33.68 25.63
N LYS A 25 4.85 -33.96 25.84
CA LYS A 25 5.91 -33.29 25.10
C LYS A 25 5.78 -33.66 23.62
N PRO A 26 5.43 -32.73 22.72
CA PRO A 26 5.39 -33.04 21.29
C PRO A 26 6.80 -33.44 20.84
N LYS A 27 6.90 -34.33 19.84
CA LYS A 27 8.17 -34.68 19.23
C LYS A 27 8.75 -33.44 18.56
N ALA A 28 9.66 -32.76 19.25
CA ALA A 28 10.38 -31.61 18.72
C ALA A 28 11.62 -32.10 17.98
N TRP A 29 11.83 -31.61 16.76
CA TRP A 29 13.12 -31.72 16.11
C TRP A 29 14.05 -30.67 16.72
N GLN A 30 15.15 -31.10 17.32
CA GLN A 30 16.20 -30.22 17.83
C GLN A 30 17.39 -30.26 16.85
N PRO A 31 17.52 -29.26 15.94
CA PRO A 31 18.67 -29.20 15.06
C PRO A 31 19.95 -29.01 15.86
N ILE A 32 20.90 -29.92 15.67
CA ILE A 32 22.25 -29.73 16.18
C ILE A 32 23.05 -29.11 15.02
N LEU A 33 23.31 -27.81 15.12
CA LEU A 33 24.13 -27.04 14.17
C LEU A 33 25.61 -27.39 14.40
N THR A 34 26.05 -28.52 13.85
CA THR A 34 27.48 -28.88 13.80
C THR A 34 28.12 -28.39 12.50
N ALA A 35 29.43 -28.13 12.54
CA ALA A 35 30.19 -27.69 11.37
C ALA A 35 30.04 -28.63 10.16
N SER A 36 29.90 -29.94 10.41
CA SER A 36 29.71 -30.96 9.37
C SER A 36 28.40 -30.80 8.58
N THR A 37 27.35 -30.26 9.21
CA THR A 37 26.05 -30.04 8.55
C THR A 37 25.95 -28.63 7.97
N VAL A 38 26.57 -27.64 8.63
CA VAL A 38 26.49 -26.23 8.22
C VAL A 38 27.36 -25.94 7.00
N ILE A 39 28.56 -26.51 6.91
CA ILE A 39 29.48 -26.21 5.80
C ILE A 39 28.90 -26.64 4.43
N PRO A 40 28.38 -27.87 4.24
CA PRO A 40 27.84 -28.30 2.96
C PRO A 40 26.57 -27.53 2.57
N THR A 41 25.73 -27.18 3.54
CA THR A 41 24.50 -26.41 3.28
C THR A 41 24.81 -25.00 2.81
N VAL A 42 25.78 -24.32 3.44
CA VAL A 42 26.22 -22.98 3.01
C VAL A 42 26.85 -23.02 1.61
N ILE A 43 27.70 -24.01 1.33
CA ILE A 43 28.30 -24.17 -0.01
C ILE A 43 27.22 -24.44 -1.07
N GLY A 44 26.25 -25.32 -0.77
CA GLY A 44 25.14 -25.61 -1.67
C GLY A 44 24.29 -24.37 -1.98
N VAL A 45 23.98 -23.56 -0.97
CA VAL A 45 23.29 -22.27 -1.17
C VAL A 45 24.15 -21.34 -2.02
N GLY A 46 25.46 -21.25 -1.78
CA GLY A 46 26.38 -20.45 -2.58
C GLY A 46 26.40 -20.86 -4.06
N ILE A 47 26.48 -22.15 -4.35
CA ILE A 47 26.46 -22.68 -5.73
C ILE A 47 25.16 -22.33 -6.46
N VAL A 48 24.03 -22.21 -5.75
CA VAL A 48 22.75 -21.79 -6.33
C VAL A 48 22.67 -20.27 -6.48
N PHE A 49 23.08 -19.50 -5.47
CA PHE A 49 22.93 -18.04 -5.47
C PHE A 49 23.94 -17.32 -6.36
N ILE A 50 25.14 -17.85 -6.54
CA ILE A 50 26.16 -17.27 -7.43
C ILE A 50 25.68 -17.18 -8.89
N PRO A 51 25.23 -18.26 -9.56
CA PRO A 51 24.78 -18.17 -10.94
C PRO A 51 23.50 -17.33 -11.08
N ILE A 52 22.59 -17.39 -10.10
CA ILE A 52 21.39 -16.53 -10.08
C ILE A 52 21.81 -15.06 -9.99
N GLY A 53 22.77 -14.73 -9.11
CA GLY A 53 23.30 -13.37 -8.95
C GLY A 53 23.98 -12.86 -10.22
N VAL A 54 24.81 -13.68 -10.88
CA VAL A 54 25.44 -13.34 -12.16
C VAL A 54 24.39 -13.12 -13.25
N ALA A 55 23.37 -13.99 -13.35
CA ALA A 55 22.31 -13.85 -14.33
C ALA A 55 21.51 -12.56 -14.13
N LEU A 56 21.14 -12.24 -12.88
CA LEU A 56 20.43 -10.99 -12.54
C LEU A 56 21.29 -9.75 -12.81
N PHE A 57 22.60 -9.81 -12.51
CA PHE A 57 23.52 -8.72 -12.75
C PHE A 57 23.62 -8.40 -14.26
N LEU A 58 23.82 -9.42 -15.10
CA LEU A 58 23.87 -9.25 -16.55
C LEU A 58 22.52 -8.77 -17.12
N ALA A 59 21.40 -9.26 -16.59
CA ALA A 59 20.07 -8.79 -16.99
C ALA A 59 19.83 -7.32 -16.64
N SER A 60 20.45 -6.81 -15.57
CA SER A 60 20.32 -5.41 -15.15
C SER A 60 21.07 -4.42 -16.05
N GLU A 61 22.12 -4.84 -16.75
CA GLU A 61 22.94 -3.95 -17.60
C GLU A 61 22.42 -3.86 -19.05
N GLY A 62 21.61 -4.82 -19.50
CA GLY A 62 21.37 -5.08 -20.93
C GLY A 62 19.99 -4.75 -21.51
N GLY A 63 19.33 -3.67 -21.08
CA GLY A 63 17.95 -3.39 -21.49
C GLY A 63 17.78 -2.50 -22.73
N THR A 64 17.51 -3.08 -23.90
CA THR A 64 16.69 -2.40 -24.95
C THR A 64 15.21 -2.67 -24.63
N GLY A 65 14.53 -1.69 -24.03
CA GLY A 65 13.13 -1.84 -23.61
C GLY A 65 12.41 -0.50 -23.55
N ASP A 66 11.20 -0.53 -23.00
CA ASP A 66 10.39 0.66 -22.84
C ASP A 66 11.05 1.67 -21.90
N VAL A 67 10.96 2.95 -22.27
CA VAL A 67 11.54 4.06 -21.51
C VAL A 67 10.43 4.72 -20.68
N TYR A 68 10.67 4.83 -19.38
CA TYR A 68 9.76 5.45 -18.43
C TYR A 68 10.36 6.73 -17.86
N ILE A 69 9.51 7.74 -17.63
CA ILE A 69 9.90 9.00 -16.99
C ILE A 69 9.33 8.99 -15.58
N TYR A 70 10.21 9.17 -14.59
CA TYR A 70 9.85 9.28 -13.18
C TYR A 70 10.23 10.66 -12.65
N TYR A 71 9.37 11.23 -11.81
CA TYR A 71 9.70 12.39 -10.99
C TYR A 71 10.00 11.93 -9.57
N TYR A 72 10.98 12.57 -8.93
CA TYR A 72 11.41 12.27 -7.57
C TYR A 72 11.24 13.51 -6.70
N LEU A 73 10.66 13.31 -5.51
CA LEU A 73 10.41 14.37 -4.54
C LEU A 73 11.22 14.09 -3.27
N GLU A 74 12.08 15.02 -2.89
CA GLU A 74 12.80 14.99 -1.62
C GLU A 74 12.03 15.72 -0.52
N ASN A 75 12.24 15.33 0.73
CA ASN A 75 11.60 15.94 1.90
C ASN A 75 10.06 15.95 1.86
N TYR A 76 9.46 15.01 1.11
CA TYR A 76 8.01 14.87 0.96
C TYR A 76 7.50 13.59 1.66
N PHE A 77 6.98 13.73 2.89
CA PHE A 77 6.62 12.61 3.76
C PHE A 77 5.23 12.00 3.49
N GLN A 78 5.07 11.35 2.33
CA GLN A 78 3.81 10.68 1.93
C GLN A 78 3.37 9.57 2.89
N ASN A 79 4.28 8.99 3.66
CA ASN A 79 4.00 7.91 4.61
C ASN A 79 3.43 8.42 5.96
N HIS A 80 3.30 9.73 6.16
CA HIS A 80 2.75 10.26 7.41
C HIS A 80 1.30 9.77 7.61
N ARG A 81 1.00 9.15 8.77
CA ARG A 81 -0.29 8.49 9.04
C ARG A 81 -1.51 9.36 8.71
N ARG A 82 -1.50 10.65 9.11
CA ARG A 82 -2.60 11.58 8.80
C ARG A 82 -2.71 11.89 7.30
N TYR A 83 -1.60 11.96 6.59
CA TYR A 83 -1.58 12.20 5.15
C TYR A 83 -2.17 11.01 4.40
N VAL A 84 -1.70 9.79 4.71
CA VAL A 84 -2.20 8.54 4.10
C VAL A 84 -3.69 8.33 4.34
N LYS A 85 -4.19 8.72 5.53
CA LYS A 85 -5.59 8.62 5.89
C LYS A 85 -6.49 9.69 5.25
N SER A 86 -5.92 10.82 4.83
CA SER A 86 -6.69 11.96 4.32
C SER A 86 -7.10 11.73 2.86
N ARG A 87 -8.07 10.82 2.67
CA ARG A 87 -8.72 10.45 1.40
C ARG A 87 -10.03 9.69 1.68
N ASN A 88 -10.93 9.63 0.71
CA ASN A 88 -12.14 8.81 0.81
C ASN A 88 -12.28 7.86 -0.40
N ASP A 89 -12.22 6.55 -0.13
CA ASP A 89 -12.27 5.54 -1.20
C ASP A 89 -13.67 5.44 -1.85
N LYS A 90 -14.76 5.76 -1.13
CA LYS A 90 -16.11 5.80 -1.73
C LYS A 90 -16.26 6.97 -2.69
N GLN A 91 -15.61 8.09 -2.39
CA GLN A 91 -15.57 9.23 -3.30
C GLN A 91 -14.82 8.88 -4.59
N TYR A 92 -13.72 8.15 -4.50
CA TYR A 92 -13.00 7.62 -5.67
C TYR A 92 -13.83 6.63 -6.50
N LEU A 93 -14.86 6.03 -5.92
CA LEU A 93 -15.83 5.19 -6.63
C LEU A 93 -17.03 5.98 -7.22
N GLY A 94 -17.03 7.32 -7.09
CA GLY A 94 -18.04 8.20 -7.65
C GLY A 94 -19.13 8.67 -6.69
N ASN A 95 -19.02 8.42 -5.38
CA ASN A 95 -19.95 8.97 -4.39
C ASN A 95 -19.44 10.31 -3.83
N LEU A 96 -19.89 11.42 -4.43
CA LEU A 96 -19.37 12.77 -4.16
C LEU A 96 -19.62 13.29 -2.74
N MET A 97 -20.63 12.78 -2.04
CA MET A 97 -21.03 13.26 -0.71
C MET A 97 -20.22 12.63 0.44
N GLU A 98 -19.48 11.55 0.16
CA GLU A 98 -18.72 10.82 1.18
C GLU A 98 -17.33 11.45 1.38
N VAL A 99 -17.16 12.23 2.45
CA VAL A 99 -15.90 12.96 2.74
C VAL A 99 -15.39 12.77 4.19
N SER A 100 -15.86 11.74 4.90
CA SER A 100 -15.61 11.52 6.34
C SER A 100 -14.15 11.60 6.81
N ASP A 101 -13.23 11.03 6.02
CA ASP A 101 -11.81 10.91 6.40
C ASP A 101 -10.92 11.99 5.78
N CYS A 102 -11.51 12.99 5.14
CA CYS A 102 -10.78 13.97 4.33
C CYS A 102 -10.42 15.27 5.05
N GLU A 103 -10.72 15.43 6.34
CA GLU A 103 -10.40 16.64 7.09
C GLU A 103 -8.88 16.98 7.05
N PRO A 104 -8.50 18.26 6.92
CA PRO A 104 -9.37 19.44 6.81
C PRO A 104 -9.90 19.72 5.39
N TYR A 105 -9.46 18.97 4.38
CA TYR A 105 -9.76 19.18 2.96
C TYR A 105 -11.05 18.46 2.51
N ALA A 106 -12.06 18.42 3.39
CA ALA A 106 -13.34 17.78 3.11
C ALA A 106 -14.32 18.72 2.41
N TYR A 107 -14.35 19.99 2.84
CA TYR A 107 -15.31 21.00 2.38
C TYR A 107 -14.59 22.29 2.00
N ASN A 108 -15.17 23.02 1.04
CA ASN A 108 -14.77 24.38 0.71
C ASN A 108 -15.44 25.40 1.66
N GLU A 109 -15.09 26.69 1.53
CA GLU A 109 -15.63 27.81 2.32
C GLU A 109 -17.16 27.90 2.31
N ASN A 110 -17.79 27.45 1.22
CA ASN A 110 -19.25 27.43 1.05
C ASN A 110 -19.93 26.14 1.58
N ASN A 111 -19.23 25.31 2.38
CA ASN A 111 -19.68 23.99 2.84
C ASN A 111 -20.02 22.98 1.72
N ILE A 112 -19.43 23.16 0.54
CA ILE A 112 -19.56 22.24 -0.60
C ILE A 112 -18.44 21.19 -0.49
N PRO A 113 -18.74 19.88 -0.59
CA PRO A 113 -17.71 18.83 -0.54
C PRO A 113 -16.72 18.98 -1.70
N ILE A 114 -15.42 18.92 -1.40
CA ILE A 114 -14.35 19.00 -2.40
C ILE A 114 -14.24 17.64 -3.11
N ALA A 115 -14.18 17.64 -4.44
CA ALA A 115 -14.00 16.42 -5.22
C ALA A 115 -12.78 16.55 -6.15
N PRO A 116 -11.72 15.74 -5.96
CA PRO A 116 -11.47 14.80 -4.86
C PRO A 116 -11.05 15.48 -3.54
N CYS A 117 -11.50 14.93 -2.40
CA CYS A 117 -11.19 15.42 -1.06
C CYS A 117 -9.88 14.85 -0.50
N GLY A 118 -9.32 15.54 0.50
CA GLY A 118 -8.20 15.04 1.29
C GLY A 118 -6.82 15.59 0.89
N ALA A 119 -5.85 15.42 1.78
CA ALA A 119 -4.52 15.99 1.66
C ALA A 119 -3.75 15.44 0.46
N ILE A 120 -3.96 14.16 0.11
CA ILE A 120 -3.28 13.51 -1.02
C ILE A 120 -3.66 14.17 -2.34
N ALA A 121 -4.94 14.41 -2.55
CA ALA A 121 -5.45 15.08 -3.74
C ALA A 121 -5.04 16.56 -3.78
N ASN A 122 -5.14 17.26 -2.65
CA ASN A 122 -4.82 18.68 -2.55
C ASN A 122 -3.34 19.01 -2.81
N SER A 123 -2.45 18.02 -2.64
CA SER A 123 -1.00 18.15 -2.85
C SER A 123 -0.51 17.41 -4.10
N MET A 124 -1.39 17.28 -5.09
CA MET A 124 -1.04 16.68 -6.38
C MET A 124 0.08 17.45 -7.07
N PHE A 125 1.04 16.70 -7.62
CA PHE A 125 2.12 17.24 -8.41
C PHE A 125 1.59 17.88 -9.71
N ASN A 126 1.97 19.13 -9.99
CA ASN A 126 1.39 19.95 -11.05
C ASN A 126 2.40 20.46 -12.10
N ASP A 127 3.66 20.03 -12.07
CA ASP A 127 4.60 20.41 -13.13
C ASP A 127 4.32 19.65 -14.43
N THR A 128 4.72 20.26 -15.54
CA THR A 128 4.61 19.67 -16.87
C THR A 128 6.01 19.56 -17.48
N TYR A 129 6.29 18.41 -18.09
CA TYR A 129 7.60 18.12 -18.68
C TYR A 129 7.48 17.95 -20.19
N GLU A 130 8.41 18.55 -20.92
CA GLU A 130 8.57 18.36 -22.36
C GLU A 130 9.98 17.90 -22.67
N LEU A 131 10.10 16.76 -23.36
CA LEU A 131 11.38 16.19 -23.72
C LEU A 131 11.73 16.50 -25.18
N TYR A 132 12.97 16.94 -25.39
CA TYR A 132 13.50 17.23 -26.72
C TYR A 132 14.81 16.48 -26.92
N TYR A 133 14.96 15.88 -28.10
CA TYR A 133 16.22 15.32 -28.56
C TYR A 133 16.88 16.29 -29.54
N ILE A 134 18.16 16.59 -29.33
CA ILE A 134 18.93 17.52 -30.16
C ILE A 134 19.72 16.72 -31.19
N LYS A 135 19.43 16.93 -32.47
CA LYS A 135 20.15 16.33 -33.60
C LYS A 135 20.57 17.40 -34.58
N ASN A 136 21.88 17.55 -34.84
CA ASN A 136 22.41 18.55 -35.77
C ASN A 136 21.85 19.97 -35.52
N SER A 137 21.82 20.39 -34.25
CA SER A 137 21.25 21.68 -33.80
C SER A 137 19.73 21.85 -33.99
N ALA A 138 19.02 20.85 -34.51
CA ALA A 138 17.56 20.83 -34.55
C ALA A 138 17.01 20.20 -33.25
N LYS A 139 16.01 20.86 -32.65
CA LYS A 139 15.26 20.34 -31.50
C LYS A 139 14.06 19.54 -32.02
N ILE A 140 14.04 18.25 -31.75
CA ILE A 140 12.94 17.34 -32.12
C ILE A 140 12.22 16.93 -30.83
N ARG A 141 10.91 17.18 -30.75
CA ARG A 141 10.10 16.79 -29.58
C ARG A 141 9.98 15.28 -29.51
N VAL A 142 10.29 14.71 -28.35
CA VAL A 142 10.06 13.29 -28.06
C VAL A 142 8.60 13.11 -27.64
N PRO A 143 7.81 12.26 -28.32
CA PRO A 143 6.44 11.98 -27.92
C PRO A 143 6.44 11.22 -26.59
N VAL A 144 5.69 11.72 -25.61
CA VAL A 144 5.47 11.07 -24.31
C VAL A 144 3.99 10.73 -24.20
N THR A 145 3.69 9.52 -23.72
CA THR A 145 2.31 9.09 -23.41
C THR A 145 2.14 8.88 -21.91
N THR A 146 0.96 9.18 -21.39
CA THR A 146 0.53 8.86 -20.03
C THR A 146 -0.29 7.57 -19.96
N ASP A 147 -0.54 6.94 -21.10
CA ASP A 147 -1.29 5.69 -21.15
C ASP A 147 -0.41 4.53 -20.63
N GLY A 148 -1.02 3.60 -19.90
CA GLY A 148 -0.32 2.43 -19.35
C GLY A 148 0.50 2.68 -18.09
N VAL A 149 0.48 3.90 -17.53
CA VAL A 149 1.18 4.20 -16.25
C VAL A 149 0.41 3.73 -15.01
N LEU A 150 -0.90 3.52 -15.14
CA LEU A 150 -1.76 3.02 -14.08
C LEU A 150 -1.95 1.51 -14.21
N TRP A 151 -1.95 0.82 -13.07
CA TRP A 151 -2.33 -0.59 -13.00
C TRP A 151 -3.79 -0.78 -13.43
N GLU A 152 -4.05 -1.84 -14.21
CA GLU A 152 -5.41 -2.17 -14.70
C GLU A 152 -6.40 -2.34 -13.55
N VAL A 153 -5.96 -2.96 -12.45
CA VAL A 153 -6.78 -3.17 -11.24
C VAL A 153 -7.23 -1.83 -10.63
N ASP A 154 -6.37 -0.82 -10.60
CA ASP A 154 -6.70 0.50 -10.06
C ASP A 154 -7.72 1.21 -10.97
N LYS A 155 -7.55 1.10 -12.29
CA LYS A 155 -8.46 1.67 -13.29
C LYS A 155 -9.86 1.04 -13.22
N GLU A 156 -9.97 -0.25 -12.96
CA GLU A 156 -11.25 -0.96 -12.96
C GLU A 156 -11.97 -0.93 -11.61
N ARG A 157 -11.21 -1.02 -10.51
CA ARG A 157 -11.78 -1.27 -9.18
C ARG A 157 -11.73 -0.08 -8.23
N LYS A 158 -10.78 0.85 -8.41
CA LYS A 158 -10.48 1.86 -7.39
C LYS A 158 -10.98 3.25 -7.77
N PHE A 159 -10.92 3.60 -9.06
CA PHE A 159 -11.30 4.92 -9.55
C PHE A 159 -12.44 4.83 -10.57
N LYS A 160 -13.56 5.49 -10.28
CA LYS A 160 -14.74 5.57 -11.14
C LYS A 160 -15.33 6.97 -11.09
N ASN A 161 -15.77 7.46 -12.24
CA ASN A 161 -16.54 8.69 -12.31
C ASN A 161 -17.94 8.47 -11.70
N PRO A 162 -18.55 9.53 -11.13
CA PRO A 162 -19.95 9.52 -10.74
C PRO A 162 -20.87 9.18 -11.93
N PRO A 163 -22.07 8.64 -11.68
CA PRO A 163 -23.02 8.32 -12.74
C PRO A 163 -23.43 9.59 -13.49
N ILE A 164 -23.28 9.56 -14.82
CA ILE A 164 -23.66 10.69 -15.70
C ILE A 164 -25.18 10.66 -15.91
N PRO A 165 -25.89 11.78 -15.72
CA PRO A 165 -27.33 11.86 -16.00
C PRO A 165 -27.63 11.63 -17.50
N PRO A 166 -28.81 11.09 -17.84
CA PRO A 166 -29.14 10.79 -19.24
C PRO A 166 -29.14 12.06 -20.10
N GLY A 167 -28.27 12.09 -21.11
CA GLY A 167 -28.09 13.24 -22.00
C GLY A 167 -27.22 14.37 -21.44
N GLY A 168 -26.60 14.17 -20.27
CA GLY A 168 -25.67 15.13 -19.66
C GLY A 168 -24.19 14.81 -19.94
N ASP A 169 -23.33 15.67 -19.43
CA ASP A 169 -21.87 15.53 -19.50
C ASP A 169 -21.23 15.19 -18.13
N LEU A 170 -19.90 15.07 -18.11
CA LEU A 170 -19.17 14.82 -16.86
C LEU A 170 -19.31 16.00 -15.88
N CYS A 171 -19.40 17.23 -16.38
CA CYS A 171 -19.59 18.41 -15.54
C CYS A 171 -20.93 18.34 -14.80
N ASP A 172 -21.99 17.86 -15.45
CA ASP A 172 -23.30 17.61 -14.84
C ASP A 172 -23.23 16.57 -13.72
N ALA A 173 -22.41 15.53 -13.89
CA ALA A 173 -22.23 14.49 -12.88
C ALA A 173 -21.55 15.01 -11.59
N PHE A 174 -20.77 16.09 -11.68
CA PHE A 174 -20.10 16.73 -10.54
C PHE A 174 -20.83 17.97 -10.00
N LYS A 175 -21.96 18.37 -10.60
CA LYS A 175 -22.80 19.42 -10.02
C LYS A 175 -23.40 18.90 -8.72
N VAL A 176 -23.03 19.53 -7.61
CA VAL A 176 -23.64 19.23 -6.31
C VAL A 176 -25.10 19.67 -6.39
N VAL A 177 -25.99 18.68 -6.42
CA VAL A 177 -27.44 18.89 -6.37
C VAL A 177 -27.76 19.28 -4.92
N ASN A 178 -28.16 20.54 -4.72
CA ASN A 178 -28.77 21.00 -3.46
C ASN A 178 -30.22 20.54 -3.37
#